data_AF-A0A261WMZ3-F1
#
_entry.id   AF-A0A261WMZ3-F1
#
_cell.length_a   1.000
_cell.length_b   1.000
_cell.length_c   1.000
_cell.angle_alpha   90.00
_cell.angle_beta   90.00
_cell.angle_gamma   90.00
#
_symmetry.space_group_name_H-M   'P 1'
#
loop_
_entity.id
_entity.type
_entity.pdbx_description
1 polymer ?
#
loop_
_entity_poly.entity_id
_entity_poly.type
_entity_poly.pdbx_seq_one_letter_code
_entity_poly.pdbx_strand_id
1 'polypeptide(L)'
;MKYLKPHQTRQHGFVVIELLFGLIVFAIASAIGVSLLADRMDSQNYQIAAQQQQQVAEAASKYLKDNFSTVYASAGTTTPSTITPQMLRNTNYLPAGFSDTNAFGQTFVVLARRVNVNQLESIVITTGGQAIDEIGTRAIAENIGAPGGFIPYNNTGVIQGVRGGWQLALSNYGINPGVGHTASALFLQDGTLANDYLYRNAIPGKPELNRMNTALSMGGNNVNDVAALNASGTVTVGGNVDTAGTVTAGGNVSTSGTVAAQGNVNAVGDVNAQSVNASANLTGAAARISGETVTGGWFRTQGDTGWYSEKWGGGWYMSDSDWVRVYGDKNLYTAGNIRGGTVTSEGRATVGEYLQLNGVATAGTACAANGMVGRTSTGRSLSCDNQVWVVNGSSAPTCTAKTINGYDANDATTYSCPVGYTKVGWDTTGSGQRNSSTPGIVIGQNDYATIFCCQF
;
A
#
# COMPACT_ATOMS: atom_id res chain seq x y z
N MET A 1 106.30 87.95 -41.50
CA MET A 1 104.88 88.20 -41.86
C MET A 1 104.01 88.01 -40.62
N LYS A 2 103.13 89.00 -40.39
CA LYS A 2 101.96 89.18 -39.48
C LYS A 2 101.57 88.09 -38.43
N TYR A 3 101.57 88.54 -37.17
CA TYR A 3 100.54 88.48 -36.10
C TYR A 3 99.52 87.32 -36.02
N LEU A 4 99.39 86.74 -34.81
CA LEU A 4 98.21 86.87 -33.92
C LEU A 4 98.49 86.24 -32.53
N LYS A 5 98.21 86.99 -31.45
CA LYS A 5 98.07 86.51 -30.05
C LYS A 5 96.61 86.12 -29.79
N PRO A 6 96.32 85.23 -28.82
CA PRO A 6 95.60 85.70 -27.63
C PRO A 6 96.07 85.08 -26.28
N HIS A 7 95.36 85.49 -25.22
CA HIS A 7 95.75 85.64 -23.81
C HIS A 7 95.53 84.42 -22.89
N GLN A 8 96.38 84.34 -21.85
CA GLN A 8 96.21 83.92 -20.43
C GLN A 8 95.11 82.92 -20.00
N THR A 9 95.49 81.97 -19.12
CA THR A 9 95.24 82.04 -17.66
C THR A 9 95.92 80.87 -16.90
N ARG A 10 96.47 81.16 -15.72
CA ARG A 10 97.00 80.16 -14.75
C ARG A 10 95.84 79.46 -14.05
N GLN A 11 95.81 78.13 -14.06
CA GLN A 11 94.97 77.34 -13.15
C GLN A 11 95.72 77.10 -11.84
N HIS A 12 95.21 77.67 -10.73
CA HIS A 12 95.57 77.29 -9.37
C HIS A 12 94.66 76.14 -8.93
N GLY A 13 95.28 75.06 -8.44
CA GLY A 13 94.57 73.88 -7.94
C GLY A 13 93.71 74.19 -6.72
N PHE A 14 92.42 73.87 -6.81
CA PHE A 14 91.40 73.99 -5.76
C PHE A 14 90.95 72.61 -5.24
N VAL A 15 91.77 71.57 -5.40
CA VAL A 15 91.31 70.18 -5.21
C VAL A 15 91.19 69.76 -3.72
N VAL A 16 91.84 70.43 -2.77
CA VAL A 16 91.89 69.95 -1.37
C VAL A 16 90.79 70.53 -0.47
N ILE A 17 90.36 71.78 -0.71
CA ILE A 17 89.32 72.43 0.13
C ILE A 17 87.91 71.95 -0.26
N GLU A 18 87.62 71.77 -1.54
CA GLU A 18 86.31 71.28 -2.01
C GLU A 18 86.05 69.81 -1.63
N LEU A 19 87.10 68.99 -1.50
CA LEU A 19 86.99 67.58 -1.08
C LEU A 19 86.71 67.43 0.42
N LEU A 20 87.21 68.34 1.26
CA LEU A 20 86.93 68.38 2.70
C LEU A 20 85.50 68.86 3.00
N PHE A 21 85.03 69.91 2.34
CA PHE A 21 83.62 70.34 2.45
C PHE A 21 82.66 69.32 1.83
N GLY A 22 83.04 68.71 0.71
CA GLY A 22 82.28 67.62 0.07
C GLY A 22 82.13 66.40 0.98
N LEU A 23 83.18 66.00 1.72
CA LEU A 23 83.12 64.89 2.67
C LEU A 23 82.31 65.21 3.94
N ILE A 24 82.33 66.46 4.43
CA ILE A 24 81.50 66.88 5.57
C ILE A 24 80.03 66.94 5.17
N VAL A 25 79.71 67.52 4.00
CA VAL A 25 78.35 67.56 3.47
C VAL A 25 77.88 66.15 3.11
N PHE A 26 78.74 65.29 2.57
CA PHE A 26 78.42 63.88 2.32
C PHE A 26 78.25 63.08 3.62
N ALA A 27 79.04 63.32 4.66
CA ALA A 27 78.87 62.70 5.99
C ALA A 27 77.57 63.16 6.68
N ILE A 28 77.21 64.45 6.58
CA ILE A 28 75.94 64.97 7.10
C ILE A 28 74.77 64.49 6.24
N ALA A 29 74.90 64.46 4.91
CA ALA A 29 73.86 63.99 3.99
C ALA A 29 73.72 62.45 3.98
N SER A 30 74.76 61.71 4.35
CA SER A 30 74.71 60.26 4.59
C SER A 30 74.23 59.93 5.99
N ALA A 31 74.51 60.75 7.01
CA ALA A 31 73.85 60.60 8.32
C ALA A 31 72.34 60.92 8.23
N ILE A 32 71.97 62.00 7.53
CA ILE A 32 70.58 62.35 7.20
C ILE A 32 69.98 61.35 6.21
N GLY A 33 70.78 60.81 5.29
CA GLY A 33 70.35 59.84 4.29
C GLY A 33 70.15 58.43 4.85
N VAL A 34 70.98 58.01 5.81
CA VAL A 34 70.83 56.79 6.61
C VAL A 34 69.67 56.94 7.58
N SER A 35 69.45 58.12 8.18
CA SER A 35 68.24 58.36 8.98
C SER A 35 66.98 58.37 8.10
N LEU A 36 67.02 58.93 6.88
CA LEU A 36 65.88 58.88 5.94
C LEU A 36 65.63 57.48 5.36
N LEU A 37 66.68 56.67 5.17
CA LEU A 37 66.53 55.27 4.78
C LEU A 37 66.02 54.42 5.96
N ALA A 38 66.50 54.68 7.18
CA ALA A 38 66.00 54.06 8.40
C ALA A 38 64.52 54.41 8.62
N ASP A 39 64.12 55.69 8.51
CA ASP A 39 62.72 56.15 8.64
C ASP A 39 61.80 55.50 7.57
N ARG A 40 62.29 55.29 6.35
CA ARG A 40 61.55 54.55 5.30
C ARG A 40 61.46 53.05 5.55
N MET A 41 62.53 52.44 6.05
CA MET A 41 62.55 51.01 6.42
C MET A 41 61.67 50.75 7.64
N ASP A 42 61.65 51.66 8.61
CA ASP A 42 60.80 51.59 9.80
C ASP A 42 59.33 51.72 9.43
N SER A 43 58.98 52.64 8.52
CA SER A 43 57.60 52.74 8.01
C SER A 43 57.11 51.45 7.32
N GLN A 44 57.98 50.78 6.55
CA GLN A 44 57.66 49.48 5.95
C GLN A 44 57.53 48.38 7.00
N ASN A 45 58.43 48.34 7.98
CA ASN A 45 58.36 47.38 9.09
C ASN A 45 57.08 47.58 9.93
N TYR A 46 56.63 48.81 10.12
CA TYR A 46 55.36 49.13 10.79
C TYR A 46 54.14 48.62 10.02
N GLN A 47 54.11 48.79 8.69
CA GLN A 47 53.04 48.24 7.86
C GLN A 47 53.01 46.71 7.88
N ILE A 48 54.18 46.07 7.81
CA ILE A 48 54.30 44.60 7.89
C ILE A 48 53.83 44.10 9.25
N ALA A 49 54.27 44.73 10.34
CA ALA A 49 53.83 44.37 11.69
C ALA A 49 52.31 44.54 11.87
N ALA A 50 51.72 45.59 11.30
CA ALA A 50 50.28 45.80 11.29
C ALA A 50 49.54 44.69 10.52
N GLN A 51 50.00 44.31 9.33
CA GLN A 51 49.42 43.22 8.54
C GLN A 51 49.53 41.87 9.25
N GLN A 52 50.68 41.59 9.89
CA GLN A 52 50.87 40.37 10.68
C GLN A 52 49.90 40.34 11.87
N GLN A 53 49.76 41.44 12.60
CA GLN A 53 48.81 41.57 13.70
C GLN A 53 47.36 41.39 13.21
N GLN A 54 46.98 41.95 12.06
CA GLN A 54 45.65 41.76 11.45
C GLN A 54 45.38 40.28 11.12
N GLN A 55 46.35 39.57 10.54
CA GLN A 55 46.20 38.14 10.22
C GLN A 55 46.00 37.30 11.49
N VAL A 56 46.74 37.59 12.56
CA VAL A 56 46.54 36.92 13.85
C VAL A 56 45.19 37.28 14.47
N ALA A 57 44.77 38.55 14.38
CA ALA A 57 43.46 39.00 14.87
C ALA A 57 42.28 38.32 14.15
N GLU A 58 42.36 38.17 12.84
CA GLU A 58 41.34 37.46 12.04
C GLU A 58 41.31 35.97 12.39
N ALA A 59 42.48 35.32 12.45
CA ALA A 59 42.58 33.92 12.83
C ALA A 59 42.06 33.67 14.26
N ALA A 60 42.40 34.56 15.19
CA ALA A 60 41.91 34.54 16.56
C ALA A 60 40.38 34.68 16.64
N SER A 61 39.79 35.59 15.86
CA SER A 61 38.33 35.75 15.81
C SER A 61 37.62 34.48 15.33
N LYS A 62 38.15 33.78 14.31
CA LYS A 62 37.63 32.49 13.84
C LYS A 62 37.77 31.41 14.91
N TYR A 63 38.95 31.32 15.54
CA TYR A 63 39.21 30.35 16.61
C TYR A 63 38.26 30.52 17.79
N LEU A 64 38.08 31.76 18.26
CA LEU A 64 37.24 32.07 19.40
C LEU A 64 35.76 31.81 19.12
N LYS A 65 35.30 31.97 17.87
CA LYS A 65 33.94 31.60 17.46
C LYS A 65 33.72 30.08 17.48
N ASP A 66 34.62 29.33 16.85
CA ASP A 66 34.44 27.88 16.70
C ASP A 66 34.71 27.11 18.01
N ASN A 67 35.53 27.68 18.90
CA ASN A 67 35.88 27.10 20.20
C ASN A 67 35.29 27.89 21.37
N PHE A 68 34.19 28.63 21.12
CA PHE A 68 33.60 29.55 22.09
C PHE A 68 33.34 28.87 23.44
N SER A 69 32.70 27.70 23.44
CA SER A 69 32.37 26.97 24.68
C SER A 69 33.59 26.59 25.50
N THR A 70 34.65 26.10 24.86
CA THR A 70 35.90 25.70 25.52
C THR A 70 36.66 26.90 26.07
N VAL A 71 36.82 27.95 25.26
CA VAL A 71 37.50 29.18 25.69
C VAL A 71 36.70 29.86 26.79
N TYR A 72 35.39 29.97 26.63
CA TYR A 72 34.48 30.49 27.66
C TYR A 72 34.68 29.70 28.95
N ALA A 73 34.59 28.36 28.94
CA ALA A 73 34.79 27.51 30.12
C ALA A 73 36.14 27.76 30.83
N SER A 74 37.22 28.01 30.08
CA SER A 74 38.56 28.24 30.63
C SER A 74 38.87 29.69 31.07
N ALA A 75 38.10 30.68 30.60
CA ALA A 75 38.31 32.09 30.92
C ALA A 75 37.55 32.52 32.18
N GLY A 76 38.16 33.40 32.98
CA GLY A 76 37.52 34.13 34.07
C GLY A 76 37.31 35.61 33.73
N THR A 77 36.82 36.39 34.69
CA THR A 77 36.60 37.85 34.50
C THR A 77 37.89 38.66 34.56
N THR A 78 38.93 38.15 35.24
CA THR A 78 40.28 38.74 35.36
C THR A 78 41.41 37.75 35.10
N THR A 79 41.08 36.49 34.80
CA THR A 79 42.02 35.42 34.44
C THR A 79 41.72 34.96 33.01
N PRO A 80 42.29 35.61 31.97
CA PRO A 80 41.95 35.27 30.60
C PRO A 80 42.44 33.89 30.20
N SER A 81 41.71 33.26 29.28
CA SER A 81 42.23 32.13 28.52
C SER A 81 43.24 32.64 27.50
N THR A 82 44.37 31.93 27.37
CA THR A 82 45.45 32.29 26.45
C THR A 82 45.36 31.43 25.20
N ILE A 83 45.30 32.06 24.03
CA ILE A 83 45.35 31.40 22.73
C ILE A 83 46.67 31.75 22.04
N THR A 84 47.51 30.74 21.79
CA THR A 84 48.83 30.88 21.15
C THR A 84 48.70 30.82 19.62
N PRO A 85 49.63 31.43 18.87
CA PRO A 85 49.65 31.29 17.41
C PRO A 85 49.72 29.83 16.93
N GLN A 86 50.37 28.95 17.71
CA GLN A 86 50.40 27.52 17.42
C GLN A 86 49.00 26.88 17.44
N MET A 87 48.13 27.25 18.38
CA MET A 87 46.74 26.75 18.39
C MET A 87 45.97 27.23 17.16
N LEU A 88 46.20 28.47 16.71
CA LEU A 88 45.61 29.01 15.48
C LEU A 88 46.10 28.29 14.21
N ARG A 89 47.37 27.84 14.20
CA ARG A 89 47.92 27.01 13.10
C ARG A 89 47.33 25.60 13.10
N ASN A 90 47.19 24.98 14.27
CA ASN A 90 46.66 23.61 14.39
C ASN A 90 45.21 23.49 13.90
N THR A 91 44.42 24.57 13.96
CA THR A 91 43.06 24.64 13.40
C THR A 91 43.01 25.14 11.95
N ASN A 92 44.16 25.39 11.33
CA ASN A 92 44.29 25.97 9.99
C ASN A 92 43.70 27.39 9.82
N TYR A 93 43.45 28.15 10.90
CA TYR A 93 43.02 29.55 10.79
C TYR A 93 44.19 30.50 10.54
N LEU A 94 45.39 30.11 10.96
CA LEU A 94 46.65 30.80 10.68
C LEU A 94 47.54 29.90 9.80
N PRO A 95 48.19 30.41 8.74
CA PRO A 95 49.02 29.58 7.86
C PRO A 95 50.14 28.84 8.62
N ALA A 96 50.43 27.61 8.23
CA ALA A 96 51.43 26.77 8.89
C ALA A 96 52.83 27.42 8.96
N GLY A 97 53.19 28.25 7.96
CA GLY A 97 54.45 28.98 7.91
C GLY A 97 54.46 30.36 8.59
N PHE A 98 53.37 30.77 9.24
CA PHE A 98 53.28 32.07 9.91
C PHE A 98 54.10 32.07 11.22
N SER A 99 54.97 33.08 11.39
CA SER A 99 55.84 33.24 12.56
C SER A 99 55.07 33.61 13.82
N ASP A 100 55.54 33.17 14.99
CA ASP A 100 54.98 33.57 16.29
C ASP A 100 55.30 35.03 16.64
N THR A 101 56.28 35.63 15.95
CA THR A 101 56.77 37.00 16.19
C THR A 101 56.57 37.92 15.00
N ASN A 102 56.43 39.22 15.29
CA ASN A 102 56.43 40.29 14.29
C ASN A 102 57.86 40.66 13.83
N ALA A 103 57.97 41.61 12.90
CA ALA A 103 59.25 42.13 12.38
C ALA A 103 60.21 42.69 13.45
N PHE A 104 59.72 43.02 14.66
CA PHE A 104 60.49 43.53 15.80
C PHE A 104 60.80 42.45 16.85
N GLY A 105 60.52 41.18 16.53
CA GLY A 105 60.73 40.05 17.43
C GLY A 105 59.74 39.96 18.59
N GLN A 106 58.64 40.71 18.56
CA GLN A 106 57.61 40.67 19.59
C GLN A 106 56.63 39.52 19.30
N THR A 107 56.32 38.70 20.29
CA THR A 107 55.46 37.51 20.17
C THR A 107 53.98 37.88 20.24
N PHE A 108 53.16 37.33 19.34
CA PHE A 108 51.71 37.50 19.40
C PHE A 108 51.07 36.61 20.46
N VAL A 109 50.20 37.18 21.29
CA VAL A 109 49.41 36.46 22.29
C VAL A 109 47.96 36.90 22.19
N VAL A 110 47.04 35.94 22.09
CA VAL A 110 45.60 36.21 22.14
C VAL A 110 45.11 35.93 23.56
N LEU A 111 44.37 36.86 24.14
CA LEU A 111 43.80 36.74 25.48
C LEU A 111 42.30 36.96 25.41
N ALA A 112 41.51 36.04 25.97
CA ALA A 112 40.06 36.10 26.01
C ALA A 112 39.56 36.02 27.46
N ARG A 113 38.75 36.99 27.89
CA ARG A 113 38.15 37.04 29.24
C ARG A 113 36.62 37.03 29.17
N ARG A 114 35.98 36.55 30.23
CA ARG A 114 34.52 36.69 30.37
C ARG A 114 34.17 38.09 30.84
N VAL A 115 33.15 38.68 30.23
CA VAL A 115 32.62 39.98 30.66
C VAL A 115 31.15 39.91 31.08
N ASN A 116 30.35 39.07 30.43
CA ASN A 116 28.95 38.78 30.77
C ASN A 116 28.62 37.31 30.48
N VAL A 117 27.38 36.90 30.76
CA VAL A 117 26.87 35.56 30.40
C VAL A 117 26.96 35.37 28.89
N ASN A 118 27.61 34.30 28.45
CA ASN A 118 27.82 33.94 27.05
C ASN A 118 28.49 35.04 26.22
N GLN A 119 29.39 35.83 26.84
CA GLN A 119 30.11 36.90 26.16
C GLN A 119 31.60 36.90 26.54
N LEU A 120 32.46 36.87 25.51
CA LEU A 120 33.91 37.02 25.63
C LEU A 120 34.35 38.41 25.15
N GLU A 121 35.29 39.02 25.87
CA GLU A 121 36.06 40.18 25.41
C GLU A 121 37.50 39.70 25.17
N SER A 122 38.03 39.94 23.97
CA SER A 122 39.33 39.40 23.58
C SER A 122 40.24 40.44 22.94
N ILE A 123 41.54 40.28 23.15
CA ILE A 123 42.59 41.08 22.54
C ILE A 123 43.66 40.18 21.90
N VAL A 124 44.32 40.68 20.88
CA VAL A 124 45.63 40.19 20.43
C VAL A 124 46.65 41.22 20.89
N ILE A 125 47.70 40.82 21.59
CA ILE A 125 48.73 41.73 22.11
C ILE A 125 50.12 41.16 21.82
N THR A 126 51.07 42.04 21.51
CA THR A 126 52.47 41.65 21.33
C THR A 126 53.23 41.70 22.66
N THR A 127 54.14 40.76 22.93
CA THR A 127 55.00 40.75 24.12
C THR A 127 56.47 40.42 23.81
N GLY A 128 57.40 40.92 24.63
CA GLY A 128 58.83 40.69 24.44
C GLY A 128 59.37 41.36 23.18
N GLY A 129 60.58 40.97 22.75
CA GLY A 129 61.20 41.56 21.55
C GLY A 129 61.72 42.99 21.75
N GLN A 130 61.97 43.69 20.65
CA GLN A 130 62.42 45.09 20.69
C GLN A 130 61.24 46.03 20.99
N ALA A 131 61.45 46.97 21.91
CA ALA A 131 60.46 48.01 22.19
C ALA A 131 60.41 49.01 21.04
N ILE A 132 59.23 49.14 20.42
CA ILE A 132 58.99 50.09 19.33
C ILE A 132 58.74 51.47 19.95
N ASP A 133 59.18 52.54 19.30
CA ASP A 133 58.95 53.89 19.80
C ASP A 133 57.45 54.28 19.74
N GLU A 134 57.07 55.38 20.39
CA GLU A 134 55.65 55.76 20.47
C GLU A 134 55.07 56.08 19.08
N ILE A 135 55.88 56.68 18.20
CA ILE A 135 55.44 57.01 16.84
C ILE A 135 55.21 55.72 16.06
N GLY A 136 56.11 54.73 16.17
CA GLY A 136 55.98 53.43 15.52
C GLY A 136 54.79 52.61 15.99
N THR A 137 54.58 52.49 17.31
CA THR A 137 53.41 51.75 17.84
C THR A 137 52.08 52.37 17.45
N ARG A 138 52.00 53.71 17.41
CA ARG A 138 50.84 54.46 16.89
C ARG A 138 50.64 54.22 15.40
N ALA A 139 51.70 54.26 14.60
CA ALA A 139 51.63 53.99 13.17
C ALA A 139 51.15 52.56 12.89
N ILE A 140 51.64 51.56 13.63
CA ILE A 140 51.16 50.17 13.52
C ILE A 140 49.67 50.10 13.87
N ALA A 141 49.25 50.69 14.99
CA ALA A 141 47.85 50.73 15.41
C ALA A 141 46.95 51.40 14.35
N GLU A 142 47.41 52.50 13.74
CA GLU A 142 46.72 53.20 12.65
C GLU A 142 46.57 52.32 11.40
N ASN A 143 47.62 51.58 11.02
CA ASN A 143 47.57 50.66 9.89
C ASN A 143 46.69 49.42 10.17
N ILE A 144 46.56 49.01 11.44
CA ILE A 144 45.60 47.97 11.84
C ILE A 144 44.15 48.46 11.63
N GLY A 145 43.89 49.74 11.84
CA GLY A 145 42.59 50.38 11.68
C GLY A 145 41.82 50.51 13.01
N ALA A 146 40.49 50.51 12.95
CA ALA A 146 39.62 50.72 14.12
C ALA A 146 39.92 49.82 15.36
N PRO A 147 40.24 48.52 15.21
CA PRO A 147 40.58 47.68 16.37
C PRO A 147 42.02 47.86 16.86
N GLY A 148 42.87 48.63 16.16
CA GLY A 148 44.28 48.81 16.48
C GLY A 148 44.49 49.63 17.75
N GLY A 149 45.42 49.19 18.59
CA GLY A 149 45.81 49.88 19.82
C GLY A 149 47.28 49.71 20.17
N PHE A 150 47.74 50.49 21.14
CA PHE A 150 49.13 50.51 21.62
C PHE A 150 49.17 50.84 23.12
N ILE A 151 50.30 50.60 23.78
CA ILE A 151 50.52 50.96 25.18
C ILE A 151 51.23 52.33 25.23
N PRO A 152 50.56 53.41 25.69
CA PRO A 152 51.13 54.76 25.64
C PRO A 152 52.15 55.01 26.76
N TYR A 153 53.14 55.89 26.53
CA TYR A 153 54.18 56.19 27.51
C TYR A 153 53.66 56.90 28.76
N ASN A 154 52.59 57.69 28.62
CA ASN A 154 51.97 58.41 29.72
C ASN A 154 51.01 57.56 30.57
N ASN A 155 50.67 56.34 30.13
CA ASN A 155 49.83 55.42 30.89
C ASN A 155 50.10 53.96 30.48
N THR A 156 51.07 53.33 31.13
CA THR A 156 51.51 51.97 30.79
C THR A 156 50.56 50.86 31.27
N GLY A 157 49.49 51.21 32.00
CA GLY A 157 48.51 50.26 32.53
C GLY A 157 47.36 49.92 31.57
N VAL A 158 47.34 50.51 30.38
CA VAL A 158 46.21 50.43 29.45
C VAL A 158 46.67 50.20 28.03
N ILE A 159 45.80 49.57 27.24
CA ILE A 159 45.85 49.59 25.79
C ILE A 159 44.95 50.74 25.34
N GLN A 160 45.50 51.64 24.53
CA GLN A 160 44.77 52.76 23.97
C GLN A 160 44.58 52.56 22.46
N GLY A 161 43.34 52.66 22.00
CA GLY A 161 43.00 52.68 20.59
C GLY A 161 43.47 53.97 19.90
N VAL A 162 43.67 53.89 18.59
CA VAL A 162 44.04 55.04 17.74
C VAL A 162 43.12 56.24 18.03
N ARG A 163 43.70 57.43 18.20
CA ARG A 163 43.00 58.69 18.53
C ARG A 163 42.10 58.62 19.79
N GLY A 164 42.33 57.65 20.68
CA GLY A 164 41.53 57.49 21.90
C GLY A 164 40.15 56.88 21.67
N GLY A 165 39.93 56.19 20.55
CA GLY A 165 38.62 55.61 20.21
C GLY A 165 38.11 54.54 21.18
N TRP A 166 39.01 53.89 21.93
CA TRP A 166 38.68 52.95 23.00
C TRP A 166 39.88 52.78 23.93
N GLN A 167 39.65 52.20 25.10
CA GLN A 167 40.69 51.91 26.07
C GLN A 167 40.37 50.63 26.83
N LEU A 168 41.36 49.76 27.02
CA LEU A 168 41.24 48.53 27.81
C LEU A 168 42.31 48.50 28.89
N ALA A 169 41.93 48.15 30.12
CA ALA A 169 42.89 47.98 31.21
C ALA A 169 43.66 46.66 31.06
N LEU A 170 44.99 46.73 31.05
CA LEU A 170 45.85 45.54 30.94
C LEU A 170 45.70 44.60 32.15
N SER A 171 45.36 45.16 33.32
CA SER A 171 45.05 44.39 34.53
C SER A 171 43.87 43.42 34.36
N ASN A 172 42.89 43.73 33.49
CA ASN A 172 41.78 42.82 33.20
C ASN A 172 42.23 41.55 32.46
N TYR A 173 43.40 41.60 31.83
CA TYR A 173 44.01 40.52 31.06
C TYR A 173 45.24 39.91 31.78
N GLY A 174 45.52 40.31 33.01
CA GLY A 174 46.62 39.75 33.81
C GLY A 174 48.01 39.89 33.17
N ILE A 175 48.21 40.87 32.29
CA ILE A 175 49.45 41.03 31.51
C ILE A 175 49.98 42.47 31.62
N ASN A 176 51.30 42.67 31.51
CA ASN A 176 51.91 44.00 31.42
C ASN A 176 53.18 43.95 30.54
N PRO A 177 53.04 44.06 29.21
CA PRO A 177 54.19 44.03 28.29
C PRO A 177 55.10 45.26 28.39
N GLY A 178 54.60 46.37 28.96
CA GLY A 178 55.26 47.66 28.95
C GLY A 178 55.11 48.41 27.62
N VAL A 179 55.60 49.66 27.58
CA VAL A 179 55.56 50.51 26.37
C VAL A 179 56.22 49.83 25.16
N GLY A 180 55.88 50.30 23.97
CA GLY A 180 56.48 49.80 22.73
C GLY A 180 55.87 48.53 22.17
N HIS A 181 54.72 48.11 22.69
CA HIS A 181 53.94 46.97 22.21
C HIS A 181 52.59 47.42 21.64
N THR A 182 52.07 46.62 20.71
CA THR A 182 50.83 46.87 19.99
C THR A 182 49.77 45.83 20.34
N ALA A 183 48.52 46.18 20.07
CA ALA A 183 47.39 45.31 20.33
C ALA A 183 46.28 45.48 19.29
N SER A 184 45.36 44.52 19.27
CA SER A 184 44.12 44.59 18.51
C SER A 184 42.97 44.12 19.37
N ALA A 185 41.95 44.96 19.53
CA ALA A 185 40.70 44.57 20.18
C ALA A 185 39.88 43.71 19.20
N LEU A 186 39.46 42.52 19.63
CA LEU A 186 38.56 41.67 18.86
C LEU A 186 37.08 41.96 19.18
N PHE A 187 36.83 42.98 20.02
CA PHE A 187 35.54 43.42 20.56
C PHE A 187 34.72 42.26 21.15
N LEU A 188 33.52 42.56 21.64
CA LEU A 188 32.67 41.56 22.29
C LEU A 188 32.21 40.49 21.30
N GLN A 189 32.34 39.22 21.69
CA GLN A 189 31.90 38.07 20.90
C GLN A 189 30.76 37.37 21.64
N ASP A 190 29.57 37.43 21.05
CA ASP A 190 28.36 36.78 21.57
C ASP A 190 28.28 35.32 21.11
N GLY A 191 27.88 34.44 22.03
CA GLY A 191 28.16 33.01 21.97
C GLY A 191 27.43 32.12 20.96
N THR A 192 26.53 32.59 20.09
CA THR A 192 25.85 31.68 19.14
C THR A 192 25.21 32.40 17.93
N LEU A 193 25.75 32.17 16.73
CA LEU A 193 24.88 32.01 15.54
C LEU A 193 24.61 30.51 15.39
N ALA A 194 23.45 30.06 15.83
CA ALA A 194 22.89 28.78 15.40
C ALA A 194 22.45 28.96 13.94
N ASN A 195 23.35 28.67 12.98
CA ASN A 195 23.00 28.67 11.56
C ASN A 195 22.20 27.39 11.24
N ASP A 196 20.89 27.46 11.45
CA ASP A 196 19.94 26.35 11.28
C ASP A 196 19.48 26.19 9.81
N TYR A 197 20.42 26.27 8.85
CA TYR A 197 20.11 26.19 7.43
C TYR A 197 20.55 24.87 6.83
N LEU A 198 19.58 24.08 6.35
CA LEU A 198 19.85 23.01 5.38
C LEU A 198 20.08 23.64 4.00
N TYR A 199 21.33 24.03 3.71
CA TYR A 199 21.71 24.58 2.41
C TYR A 199 22.19 23.45 1.48
N ARG A 200 21.45 23.20 0.40
CA ARG A 200 21.72 22.10 -0.55
C ARG A 200 21.59 22.61 -1.99
N ASN A 201 22.62 23.27 -2.48
CA ASN A 201 22.78 23.50 -3.91
C ASN A 201 23.75 22.45 -4.46
N ALA A 202 23.46 21.91 -5.64
CA ALA A 202 24.34 20.96 -6.28
C ALA A 202 25.70 21.61 -6.58
N ILE A 203 26.78 20.98 -6.14
CA ILE A 203 28.15 21.39 -6.46
C ILE A 203 28.68 20.44 -7.54
N PRO A 204 28.86 20.91 -8.79
CA PRO A 204 29.34 20.07 -9.88
C PRO A 204 30.71 19.43 -9.57
N GLY A 205 30.87 18.14 -9.90
CA GLY A 205 32.12 17.41 -9.70
C GLY A 205 32.47 17.07 -8.24
N LYS A 206 31.58 17.39 -7.28
CA LYS A 206 31.80 17.19 -5.84
C LYS A 206 30.66 16.37 -5.20
N PRO A 207 30.53 15.06 -5.53
CA PRO A 207 29.44 14.21 -5.03
C PRO A 207 29.40 14.10 -3.50
N GLU A 208 30.55 14.21 -2.83
CA GLU A 208 30.68 14.23 -1.38
C GLU A 208 29.97 15.42 -0.73
N LEU A 209 29.91 16.57 -1.42
CA LEU A 209 29.21 17.76 -0.95
C LEU A 209 27.71 17.74 -1.25
N ASN A 210 27.26 16.78 -2.07
CA ASN A 210 25.86 16.59 -2.44
C ASN A 210 25.19 15.44 -1.65
N ARG A 211 25.92 14.78 -0.73
CA ARG A 211 25.46 13.65 0.08
C ARG A 211 25.29 14.02 1.56
N MET A 212 24.37 13.35 2.24
CA MET A 212 24.35 13.34 3.71
C MET A 212 25.23 12.19 4.20
N ASN A 213 26.06 12.45 5.20
CA ASN A 213 26.92 11.43 5.84
C ASN A 213 26.33 10.93 7.18
N THR A 214 25.13 11.38 7.54
CA THR A 214 24.37 10.95 8.73
C THR A 214 22.87 11.05 8.44
N ALA A 215 22.04 10.54 9.36
CA ALA A 215 20.59 10.64 9.27
C ALA A 215 20.13 12.11 9.37
N LEU A 216 19.12 12.47 8.58
CA LEU A 216 18.42 13.74 8.69
C LEU A 216 17.12 13.51 9.44
N SER A 217 17.02 14.08 10.64
CA SER A 217 15.75 14.18 11.34
C SER A 217 15.02 15.43 10.86
N MET A 218 13.75 15.27 10.48
CA MET A 218 12.88 16.39 10.13
C MET A 218 12.13 16.94 11.35
N GLY A 219 12.29 16.35 12.54
CA GLY A 219 11.63 16.82 13.77
C GLY A 219 10.09 16.80 13.70
N GLY A 220 9.49 15.94 12.86
CA GLY A 220 8.05 15.88 12.64
C GLY A 220 7.52 16.83 11.56
N ASN A 221 8.39 17.53 10.83
CA ASN A 221 8.00 18.42 9.74
C ASN A 221 7.78 17.67 8.41
N ASN A 222 7.03 18.31 7.51
CA ASN A 222 6.72 17.79 6.18
C ASN A 222 7.93 17.84 5.24
N VAL A 223 7.95 16.94 4.26
CA VAL A 223 8.83 17.01 3.09
C VAL A 223 7.93 17.14 1.87
N ASN A 224 7.86 18.35 1.30
CA ASN A 224 6.98 18.65 0.16
C ASN A 224 7.78 18.63 -1.15
N ASP A 225 7.07 18.48 -2.27
CA ASP A 225 7.60 18.62 -3.64
C ASP A 225 8.81 17.72 -3.97
N VAL A 226 8.85 16.53 -3.37
CA VAL A 226 9.86 15.51 -3.68
C VAL A 226 9.59 14.92 -5.06
N ALA A 227 10.47 15.19 -6.03
CA ALA A 227 10.33 14.66 -7.38
C ALA A 227 10.41 13.12 -7.43
N ALA A 228 11.31 12.51 -6.65
CA ALA A 228 11.43 11.06 -6.50
C ALA A 228 12.02 10.70 -5.12
N LEU A 229 11.43 9.69 -4.47
CA LEU A 229 11.95 9.08 -3.26
C LEU A 229 12.32 7.62 -3.56
N ASN A 230 13.62 7.32 -3.58
CA ASN A 230 14.11 5.94 -3.69
C ASN A 230 14.69 5.52 -2.34
N ALA A 231 14.07 4.54 -1.70
CA ALA A 231 14.48 4.01 -0.41
C ALA A 231 14.88 2.54 -0.55
N SER A 232 16.08 2.19 -0.10
CA SER A 232 16.56 0.80 -0.06
C SER A 232 16.18 0.07 1.24
N GLY A 233 15.72 0.80 2.24
CA GLY A 233 15.29 0.28 3.53
C GLY A 233 13.77 0.31 3.70
N THR A 234 13.33 0.14 4.95
CA THR A 234 11.90 0.19 5.31
C THR A 234 11.37 1.61 5.25
N VAL A 235 10.17 1.77 4.67
CA VAL A 235 9.37 3.00 4.78
C VAL A 235 8.24 2.72 5.76
N THR A 236 8.27 3.39 6.92
CA THR A 236 7.20 3.31 7.93
C THR A 236 6.33 4.54 7.82
N VAL A 237 5.04 4.36 7.57
CA VAL A 237 4.06 5.45 7.48
C VAL A 237 3.08 5.30 8.65
N GLY A 238 3.04 6.30 9.53
CA GLY A 238 2.12 6.31 10.69
C GLY A 238 0.67 6.66 10.34
N GLY A 239 0.45 7.24 9.15
CA GLY A 239 -0.87 7.58 8.62
C GLY A 239 -1.17 6.84 7.32
N ASN A 240 -1.82 7.53 6.38
CA ASN A 240 -2.24 6.96 5.10
C ASN A 240 -1.12 7.00 4.06
N VAL A 241 -1.18 6.07 3.11
CA VAL A 241 -0.39 6.08 1.87
C VAL A 241 -1.34 6.36 0.72
N ASP A 242 -1.47 7.64 0.35
CA ASP A 242 -2.30 8.08 -0.76
C ASP A 242 -1.45 8.12 -2.04
N THR A 243 -1.81 7.32 -3.04
CA THR A 243 -1.08 7.22 -4.31
C THR A 243 -2.03 7.44 -5.49
N ALA A 244 -1.61 8.27 -6.46
CA ALA A 244 -2.35 8.45 -7.71
C ALA A 244 -2.07 7.34 -8.75
N GLY A 245 -0.99 6.59 -8.55
CA GLY A 245 -0.51 5.55 -9.47
C GLY A 245 -0.66 4.14 -8.90
N THR A 246 0.17 3.24 -9.42
CA THR A 246 0.18 1.82 -9.04
C THR A 246 1.02 1.58 -7.79
N VAL A 247 0.51 0.79 -6.84
CA VAL A 247 1.31 0.18 -5.78
C VAL A 247 1.71 -1.22 -6.23
N THR A 248 3.01 -1.45 -6.41
CA THR A 248 3.56 -2.78 -6.74
C THR A 248 4.29 -3.33 -5.52
N ALA A 249 3.81 -4.45 -4.98
CA ALA A 249 4.48 -5.18 -3.92
C ALA A 249 5.15 -6.43 -4.52
N GLY A 250 6.48 -6.53 -4.42
CA GLY A 250 7.23 -7.71 -4.86
C GLY A 250 7.12 -8.92 -3.90
N GLY A 251 6.51 -8.71 -2.73
CA GLY A 251 6.30 -9.74 -1.71
C GLY A 251 4.85 -9.74 -1.21
N ASN A 252 4.65 -10.16 0.04
CA ASN A 252 3.32 -10.27 0.62
C ASN A 252 2.72 -8.89 0.94
N VAL A 253 1.44 -8.72 0.64
CA VAL A 253 0.61 -7.62 1.16
C VAL A 253 -0.19 -8.17 2.34
N SER A 254 0.15 -7.75 3.56
CA SER A 254 -0.55 -8.15 4.78
C SER A 254 -1.36 -6.97 5.31
N THR A 255 -2.68 -7.17 5.44
CA THR A 255 -3.61 -6.14 5.92
C THR A 255 -4.39 -6.68 7.11
N SER A 256 -4.45 -5.91 8.20
CA SER A 256 -5.30 -6.24 9.36
C SER A 256 -6.77 -5.84 9.17
N GLY A 257 -7.04 -4.96 8.20
CA GLY A 257 -8.37 -4.48 7.87
C GLY A 257 -8.87 -4.99 6.51
N THR A 258 -9.85 -4.26 5.96
CA THR A 258 -10.50 -4.59 4.69
C THR A 258 -9.63 -4.19 3.50
N VAL A 259 -9.56 -5.06 2.50
CA VAL A 259 -9.09 -4.71 1.14
C VAL A 259 -10.32 -4.38 0.30
N ALA A 260 -10.53 -3.11 0.00
CA ALA A 260 -11.61 -2.66 -0.89
C ALA A 260 -11.05 -2.45 -2.31
N ALA A 261 -11.48 -3.27 -3.26
CA ALA A 261 -11.14 -3.14 -4.67
C ALA A 261 -12.38 -2.67 -5.45
N GLN A 262 -12.28 -1.55 -6.16
CA GLN A 262 -13.35 -1.07 -7.05
C GLN A 262 -13.37 -1.82 -8.38
N GLY A 263 -12.21 -2.37 -8.78
CA GLY A 263 -12.05 -3.21 -9.96
C GLY A 263 -11.91 -4.68 -9.61
N ASN A 264 -11.24 -5.42 -10.48
CA ASN A 264 -11.03 -6.86 -10.31
C ASN A 264 -9.90 -7.15 -9.31
N VAL A 265 -10.09 -8.22 -8.53
CA VAL A 265 -9.00 -8.88 -7.81
C VAL A 265 -8.62 -10.12 -8.61
N ASN A 266 -7.47 -10.08 -9.29
CA ASN A 266 -6.97 -11.22 -10.06
C ASN A 266 -5.94 -12.00 -9.23
N ALA A 267 -6.33 -13.18 -8.74
CA ALA A 267 -5.44 -14.09 -8.04
C ALA A 267 -5.05 -15.24 -8.98
N VAL A 268 -3.75 -15.49 -9.13
CA VAL A 268 -3.23 -16.62 -9.93
C VAL A 268 -3.30 -17.94 -9.15
N GLY A 269 -3.21 -17.86 -7.82
CA GLY A 269 -3.33 -19.00 -6.91
C GLY A 269 -4.68 -19.03 -6.20
N ASP A 270 -4.71 -19.70 -5.05
CA ASP A 270 -5.91 -19.90 -4.27
C ASP A 270 -6.39 -18.60 -3.59
N VAL A 271 -7.71 -18.44 -3.51
CA VAL A 271 -8.37 -17.44 -2.66
C VAL A 271 -8.98 -18.17 -1.48
N ASN A 272 -8.29 -18.15 -0.34
CA ASN A 272 -8.83 -18.70 0.91
C ASN A 272 -9.67 -17.64 1.62
N ALA A 273 -10.99 -17.87 1.71
CA ALA A 273 -11.93 -16.94 2.33
C ALA A 273 -12.89 -17.71 3.24
N GLN A 274 -13.24 -17.12 4.38
CA GLN A 274 -14.27 -17.67 5.27
C GLN A 274 -15.65 -17.64 4.61
N SER A 275 -15.95 -16.56 3.87
CA SER A 275 -17.20 -16.37 3.16
C SER A 275 -16.93 -15.71 1.81
N VAL A 276 -17.63 -16.17 0.77
CA VAL A 276 -17.63 -15.56 -0.57
C VAL A 276 -19.06 -15.20 -0.92
N ASN A 277 -19.34 -13.91 -1.08
CA ASN A 277 -20.64 -13.40 -1.52
C ASN A 277 -20.51 -12.83 -2.93
N ALA A 278 -20.91 -13.63 -3.93
CA ALA A 278 -20.88 -13.24 -5.33
C ALA A 278 -22.26 -12.74 -5.78
N SER A 279 -22.34 -11.49 -6.24
CA SER A 279 -23.62 -10.87 -6.66
C SER A 279 -24.08 -11.27 -8.06
N ALA A 280 -23.18 -11.78 -8.89
CA ALA A 280 -23.47 -12.21 -10.26
C ALA A 280 -23.17 -13.70 -10.42
N ASN A 281 -21.93 -14.05 -10.79
CA ASN A 281 -21.55 -15.42 -11.10
C ASN A 281 -20.41 -15.88 -10.19
N LEU A 282 -20.45 -17.16 -9.81
CA LEU A 282 -19.31 -17.90 -9.30
C LEU A 282 -18.99 -18.99 -10.32
N THR A 283 -17.80 -18.95 -10.89
CA THR A 283 -17.39 -19.89 -11.95
C THR A 283 -16.09 -20.58 -11.55
N GLY A 284 -16.00 -21.87 -11.81
CA GLY A 284 -14.83 -22.69 -11.55
C GLY A 284 -14.94 -24.01 -12.31
N ALA A 285 -13.82 -24.69 -12.52
CA ALA A 285 -13.81 -25.98 -13.21
C ALA A 285 -14.52 -27.08 -12.41
N ALA A 286 -14.52 -26.98 -11.07
CA ALA A 286 -15.23 -27.86 -10.17
C ALA A 286 -15.56 -27.14 -8.86
N ALA A 287 -16.63 -27.57 -8.19
CA ALA A 287 -16.96 -27.15 -6.83
C ALA A 287 -17.04 -28.40 -5.92
N ARG A 288 -16.34 -28.37 -4.78
CA ARG A 288 -16.49 -29.35 -3.70
C ARG A 288 -17.17 -28.68 -2.52
N ILE A 289 -18.41 -29.06 -2.26
CA ILE A 289 -19.22 -28.52 -1.17
C ILE A 289 -19.34 -29.58 -0.09
N SER A 290 -18.79 -29.32 1.09
CA SER A 290 -18.86 -30.23 2.24
C SER A 290 -20.19 -30.16 2.99
N GLY A 291 -20.93 -29.06 2.82
CA GLY A 291 -22.24 -28.83 3.41
C GLY A 291 -23.38 -28.91 2.39
N GLU A 292 -24.44 -28.17 2.65
CA GLU A 292 -25.64 -28.13 1.81
C GLU A 292 -25.46 -27.19 0.62
N THR A 293 -26.20 -27.47 -0.45
CA THR A 293 -26.38 -26.54 -1.58
C THR A 293 -27.84 -26.16 -1.65
N VAL A 294 -28.13 -24.86 -1.56
CA VAL A 294 -29.50 -24.32 -1.60
C VAL A 294 -29.60 -23.31 -2.74
N THR A 295 -30.57 -23.49 -3.62
CA THR A 295 -30.81 -22.61 -4.78
C THR A 295 -32.24 -22.07 -4.77
N GLY A 296 -32.41 -20.78 -5.04
CA GLY A 296 -33.74 -20.20 -5.24
C GLY A 296 -34.36 -20.52 -6.61
N GLY A 297 -33.53 -21.01 -7.55
CA GLY A 297 -33.94 -21.42 -8.89
C GLY A 297 -33.54 -22.86 -9.20
N TRP A 298 -33.54 -23.19 -10.49
CA TRP A 298 -33.23 -24.52 -11.00
C TRP A 298 -31.77 -24.93 -10.73
N PHE A 299 -31.56 -26.17 -10.31
CA PHE A 299 -30.26 -26.84 -10.42
C PHE A 299 -30.09 -27.32 -11.86
N ARG A 300 -29.14 -26.74 -12.60
CA ARG A 300 -28.94 -27.04 -14.02
C ARG A 300 -27.62 -27.77 -14.24
N THR A 301 -27.66 -28.84 -15.01
CA THR A 301 -26.49 -29.52 -15.57
C THR A 301 -26.44 -29.24 -17.08
N GLN A 302 -25.23 -29.07 -17.64
CA GLN A 302 -25.04 -28.65 -19.04
C GLN A 302 -24.48 -29.75 -19.96
N GLY A 303 -23.98 -30.85 -19.38
CA GLY A 303 -23.51 -32.01 -20.14
C GLY A 303 -24.39 -33.23 -19.92
N ASP A 304 -23.91 -34.38 -20.37
CA ASP A 304 -24.64 -35.66 -20.33
C ASP A 304 -24.70 -36.30 -18.93
N THR A 305 -24.26 -35.57 -17.90
CA THR A 305 -24.23 -36.01 -16.50
C THR A 305 -25.29 -35.28 -15.68
N GLY A 306 -25.59 -35.80 -14.50
CA GLY A 306 -26.54 -35.18 -13.59
C GLY A 306 -26.08 -35.25 -12.14
N TRP A 307 -27.03 -35.54 -11.24
CA TRP A 307 -26.71 -35.79 -9.85
C TRP A 307 -26.12 -37.20 -9.68
N TYR A 308 -25.01 -37.30 -8.97
CA TYR A 308 -24.34 -38.56 -8.67
C TYR A 308 -23.93 -38.62 -7.21
N SER A 309 -24.23 -39.74 -6.56
CA SER A 309 -23.80 -40.06 -5.21
C SER A 309 -22.54 -40.92 -5.27
N GLU A 310 -21.38 -40.33 -4.97
CA GLU A 310 -20.09 -41.04 -4.97
C GLU A 310 -20.08 -42.22 -4.00
N LYS A 311 -20.64 -42.05 -2.80
CA LYS A 311 -20.69 -43.10 -1.77
C LYS A 311 -21.45 -44.35 -2.21
N TRP A 312 -22.58 -44.16 -2.89
CA TRP A 312 -23.48 -45.25 -3.23
C TRP A 312 -23.41 -45.66 -4.70
N GLY A 313 -22.68 -44.93 -5.54
CA GLY A 313 -22.55 -45.18 -6.98
C GLY A 313 -23.87 -45.12 -7.75
N GLY A 314 -24.77 -44.20 -7.37
CA GLY A 314 -26.11 -44.05 -7.97
C GLY A 314 -26.41 -42.60 -8.28
N GLY A 315 -27.47 -42.31 -9.03
CA GLY A 315 -27.66 -40.97 -9.56
C GLY A 315 -28.87 -40.82 -10.47
N TRP A 316 -29.04 -39.60 -10.99
CA TRP A 316 -29.97 -39.25 -12.05
C TRP A 316 -29.22 -38.47 -13.12
N TYR A 317 -29.38 -38.83 -14.39
CA TYR A 317 -28.69 -38.18 -15.51
C TYR A 317 -29.54 -38.21 -16.79
N MET A 318 -29.14 -37.40 -17.78
CA MET A 318 -29.70 -37.39 -19.13
C MET A 318 -28.55 -37.44 -20.12
N SER A 319 -28.59 -38.37 -21.08
CA SER A 319 -27.61 -38.50 -22.16
C SER A 319 -28.24 -38.31 -23.55
N ASP A 320 -29.51 -37.92 -23.58
CA ASP A 320 -30.29 -37.52 -24.75
C ASP A 320 -31.40 -36.56 -24.32
N SER A 321 -32.20 -36.09 -25.28
CA SER A 321 -33.28 -35.13 -25.04
C SER A 321 -34.53 -35.71 -24.39
N ASP A 322 -34.67 -37.04 -24.34
CA ASP A 322 -35.97 -37.67 -24.13
C ASP A 322 -36.10 -38.28 -22.73
N TRP A 323 -34.99 -38.76 -22.16
CA TRP A 323 -35.02 -39.58 -20.95
C TRP A 323 -34.15 -39.06 -19.81
N VAL A 324 -34.78 -38.93 -18.64
CA VAL A 324 -34.09 -38.93 -17.35
C VAL A 324 -33.91 -40.37 -16.89
N ARG A 325 -32.68 -40.76 -16.60
CA ARG A 325 -32.30 -42.13 -16.24
C ARG A 325 -31.80 -42.22 -14.80
N VAL A 326 -32.07 -43.35 -14.15
CA VAL A 326 -31.39 -43.71 -12.91
C VAL A 326 -30.02 -44.30 -13.26
N TYR A 327 -28.95 -43.75 -12.71
CA TYR A 327 -27.59 -44.19 -13.00
C TYR A 327 -27.36 -45.65 -12.61
N GLY A 328 -26.80 -46.44 -13.55
CA GLY A 328 -26.53 -47.86 -13.37
C GLY A 328 -27.79 -48.73 -13.25
N ASP A 329 -28.89 -48.30 -13.87
CA ASP A 329 -30.19 -49.00 -13.88
C ASP A 329 -30.69 -49.35 -12.47
N LYS A 330 -30.41 -48.47 -11.51
CA LYS A 330 -30.85 -48.66 -10.13
C LYS A 330 -32.36 -48.43 -9.98
N ASN A 331 -32.90 -49.01 -8.90
CA ASN A 331 -34.32 -48.94 -8.59
C ASN A 331 -34.74 -47.55 -8.09
N LEU A 332 -35.97 -47.14 -8.43
CA LEU A 332 -36.66 -46.00 -7.83
C LEU A 332 -37.56 -46.47 -6.67
N TYR A 333 -37.28 -45.99 -5.46
CA TYR A 333 -38.11 -46.28 -4.27
C TYR A 333 -38.76 -45.00 -3.74
N THR A 334 -40.08 -45.01 -3.58
CA THR A 334 -40.85 -43.94 -2.95
C THR A 334 -42.06 -44.51 -2.22
N ALA A 335 -42.38 -43.94 -1.05
CA ALA A 335 -43.63 -44.24 -0.36
C ALA A 335 -44.82 -43.43 -0.94
N GLY A 336 -44.53 -42.42 -1.77
CA GLY A 336 -45.54 -41.59 -2.43
C GLY A 336 -46.07 -42.22 -3.72
N ASN A 337 -46.73 -41.41 -4.55
CA ASN A 337 -47.21 -41.84 -5.85
C ASN A 337 -46.18 -41.56 -6.95
N ILE A 338 -46.10 -42.46 -7.93
CA ILE A 338 -45.51 -42.18 -9.23
C ILE A 338 -46.68 -41.86 -10.18
N ARG A 339 -46.66 -40.67 -10.79
CA ARG A 339 -47.68 -40.23 -11.76
C ARG A 339 -46.99 -39.91 -13.08
N GLY A 340 -47.47 -40.51 -14.16
CA GLY A 340 -46.99 -40.26 -15.52
C GLY A 340 -48.14 -40.47 -16.52
N GLY A 341 -47.98 -39.98 -17.74
CA GLY A 341 -48.97 -40.20 -18.79
C GLY A 341 -49.13 -41.70 -19.12
N THR A 342 -48.01 -42.41 -19.22
CA THR A 342 -47.94 -43.87 -19.30
C THR A 342 -46.85 -44.39 -18.37
N VAL A 343 -47.04 -45.62 -17.88
CA VAL A 343 -46.01 -46.36 -17.12
C VAL A 343 -45.86 -47.71 -17.79
N THR A 344 -44.75 -47.88 -18.50
CA THR A 344 -44.41 -49.13 -19.19
C THR A 344 -43.42 -49.92 -18.35
N SER A 345 -43.66 -51.22 -18.21
CA SER A 345 -42.71 -52.16 -17.60
C SER A 345 -42.21 -53.12 -18.67
N GLU A 346 -40.89 -53.27 -18.79
CA GLU A 346 -40.26 -54.29 -19.65
C GLU A 346 -40.32 -55.69 -19.03
N GLY A 347 -40.77 -55.78 -17.78
CA GLY A 347 -40.95 -57.03 -17.04
C GLY A 347 -42.32 -57.10 -16.35
N ARG A 348 -42.36 -57.80 -15.21
CA ARG A 348 -43.59 -57.94 -14.43
C ARG A 348 -43.86 -56.69 -13.58
N ALA A 349 -45.03 -56.09 -13.76
CA ALA A 349 -45.59 -55.17 -12.77
C ALA A 349 -46.12 -55.97 -11.55
N THR A 350 -45.54 -55.74 -10.37
CA THR A 350 -45.99 -56.35 -9.11
C THR A 350 -46.56 -55.27 -8.20
N VAL A 351 -47.79 -55.46 -7.73
CA VAL A 351 -48.45 -54.57 -6.76
C VAL A 351 -48.61 -55.30 -5.44
N GLY A 352 -48.32 -54.61 -4.33
CA GLY A 352 -48.35 -55.24 -2.99
C GLY A 352 -49.76 -55.43 -2.41
N GLU A 353 -50.71 -54.57 -2.79
CA GLU A 353 -52.08 -54.57 -2.26
C GLU A 353 -53.10 -54.84 -3.38
N TYR A 354 -53.55 -53.81 -4.10
CA TYR A 354 -54.53 -53.92 -5.18
C TYR A 354 -54.12 -53.11 -6.42
N LEU A 355 -54.39 -53.63 -7.63
CA LEU A 355 -54.32 -52.86 -8.86
C LEU A 355 -55.68 -52.17 -9.10
N GLN A 356 -55.75 -50.87 -8.81
CA GLN A 356 -56.94 -50.09 -9.10
C GLN A 356 -56.92 -49.55 -10.53
N LEU A 357 -57.94 -49.94 -11.32
CA LEU A 357 -58.14 -49.45 -12.68
C LEU A 357 -59.15 -48.30 -12.67
N ASN A 358 -58.70 -47.10 -13.01
CA ASN A 358 -59.59 -45.93 -13.10
C ASN A 358 -60.30 -45.81 -14.45
N GLY A 359 -59.85 -46.56 -15.47
CA GLY A 359 -60.50 -46.63 -16.78
C GLY A 359 -61.87 -47.29 -16.69
N VAL A 360 -62.93 -46.50 -16.87
CA VAL A 360 -64.31 -46.98 -16.96
C VAL A 360 -64.70 -47.17 -18.41
N ALA A 361 -65.27 -48.33 -18.73
CA ALA A 361 -65.79 -48.65 -20.05
C ALA A 361 -67.18 -49.30 -19.97
N THR A 362 -67.88 -49.31 -21.10
CA THR A 362 -69.21 -49.94 -21.23
C THR A 362 -69.06 -51.23 -22.02
N ALA A 363 -69.62 -52.32 -21.51
CA ALA A 363 -69.60 -53.60 -22.21
C ALA A 363 -70.29 -53.50 -23.58
N GLY A 364 -69.77 -54.20 -24.58
CA GLY A 364 -70.28 -54.20 -25.95
C GLY A 364 -69.85 -53.00 -26.80
N THR A 365 -69.16 -52.01 -26.24
CA THR A 365 -68.60 -50.90 -27.02
C THR A 365 -67.19 -51.21 -27.51
N ALA A 366 -66.77 -50.52 -28.57
CA ALA A 366 -65.43 -50.66 -29.12
C ALA A 366 -64.33 -50.27 -28.10
N CYS A 367 -63.16 -50.90 -28.22
CA CYS A 367 -61.97 -50.60 -27.44
C CYS A 367 -60.73 -50.48 -28.33
N ALA A 368 -59.77 -49.66 -27.91
CA ALA A 368 -58.65 -49.22 -28.75
C ALA A 368 -57.62 -50.32 -29.08
N ALA A 369 -57.44 -51.30 -28.18
CA ALA A 369 -56.45 -52.37 -28.35
C ALA A 369 -56.84 -53.61 -27.52
N ASN A 370 -56.68 -54.79 -28.12
CA ASN A 370 -56.92 -56.07 -27.44
C ASN A 370 -55.99 -56.24 -26.22
N GLY A 371 -56.50 -56.90 -25.18
CA GLY A 371 -55.75 -57.17 -23.95
C GLY A 371 -55.74 -56.03 -22.93
N MET A 372 -56.34 -54.88 -23.25
CA MET A 372 -56.60 -53.85 -22.23
C MET A 372 -57.57 -54.37 -21.17
N VAL A 373 -57.29 -54.05 -19.91
CA VAL A 373 -58.16 -54.37 -18.78
C VAL A 373 -58.73 -53.07 -18.22
N GLY A 374 -60.03 -53.05 -17.97
CA GLY A 374 -60.74 -51.89 -17.42
C GLY A 374 -61.81 -52.33 -16.42
N ARG A 375 -62.72 -51.41 -16.09
CA ARG A 375 -63.88 -51.74 -15.27
C ARG A 375 -65.18 -51.09 -15.75
N THR A 376 -66.32 -51.63 -15.38
CA THR A 376 -67.60 -50.95 -15.50
C THR A 376 -67.69 -49.81 -14.47
N SER A 377 -68.70 -48.93 -14.60
CA SER A 377 -68.98 -47.88 -13.60
C SER A 377 -69.24 -48.46 -12.19
N THR A 378 -69.78 -49.67 -12.12
CA THR A 378 -70.04 -50.44 -10.89
C THR A 378 -68.82 -51.21 -10.37
N GLY A 379 -67.70 -51.22 -11.11
CA GLY A 379 -66.45 -51.84 -10.69
C GLY A 379 -66.22 -53.29 -11.13
N ARG A 380 -67.06 -53.86 -12.00
CA ARG A 380 -66.82 -55.20 -12.59
C ARG A 380 -65.66 -55.13 -13.58
N SER A 381 -64.80 -56.14 -13.61
CA SER A 381 -63.66 -56.17 -14.53
C SER A 381 -64.10 -56.39 -15.98
N LEU A 382 -63.47 -55.64 -16.89
CA LEU A 382 -63.64 -55.73 -18.33
C LEU A 382 -62.31 -56.13 -18.97
N SER A 383 -62.36 -56.92 -20.04
CA SER A 383 -61.24 -57.13 -20.95
C SER A 383 -61.65 -56.70 -22.35
N CYS A 384 -60.75 -56.02 -23.06
CA CYS A 384 -60.90 -55.75 -24.48
C CYS A 384 -60.54 -57.02 -25.25
N ASP A 385 -61.54 -57.64 -25.87
CA ASP A 385 -61.38 -58.82 -26.71
C ASP A 385 -61.99 -58.55 -28.09
N ASN A 386 -61.25 -58.89 -29.14
CA ASN A 386 -61.62 -58.59 -30.52
C ASN A 386 -62.13 -57.15 -30.76
N GLN A 387 -61.44 -56.16 -30.16
CA GLN A 387 -61.76 -54.73 -30.18
C GLN A 387 -63.12 -54.36 -29.56
N VAL A 388 -63.68 -55.22 -28.71
CA VAL A 388 -64.91 -54.94 -27.95
C VAL A 388 -64.68 -55.17 -26.45
N TRP A 389 -65.25 -54.30 -25.60
CA TRP A 389 -65.21 -54.48 -24.15
C TRP A 389 -66.15 -55.62 -23.72
N VAL A 390 -65.59 -56.64 -23.09
CA VAL A 390 -66.31 -57.81 -22.57
C VAL A 390 -66.18 -57.88 -21.05
N VAL A 391 -67.27 -58.22 -20.36
CA VAL A 391 -67.25 -58.41 -18.91
C VAL A 391 -66.61 -59.75 -18.57
N ASN A 392 -65.51 -59.72 -17.82
CA ASN A 392 -64.83 -60.93 -17.37
C ASN A 392 -65.75 -61.68 -16.39
N GLY A 393 -65.88 -62.99 -16.61
CA GLY A 393 -66.75 -63.85 -15.79
C GLY A 393 -68.25 -63.66 -16.05
N SER A 394 -68.66 -62.96 -17.12
CA SER A 394 -70.03 -63.10 -17.62
C SER A 394 -70.16 -64.42 -18.37
N SER A 395 -70.72 -65.43 -17.71
CA SER A 395 -71.27 -66.58 -18.42
C SER A 395 -72.47 -66.12 -19.26
N ALA A 396 -72.72 -66.77 -20.40
CA ALA A 396 -73.99 -66.59 -21.09
C ALA A 396 -75.15 -66.78 -20.10
N PRO A 397 -76.20 -65.95 -20.15
CA PRO A 397 -77.30 -66.07 -19.22
C PRO A 397 -77.88 -67.48 -19.29
N THR A 398 -78.07 -68.10 -18.13
CA THR A 398 -78.66 -69.45 -18.10
C THR A 398 -80.15 -69.30 -18.32
N CYS A 399 -80.61 -69.63 -19.53
CA CYS A 399 -82.00 -69.53 -19.90
C CYS A 399 -82.68 -70.91 -19.87
N THR A 400 -83.87 -70.98 -19.29
CA THR A 400 -84.70 -72.18 -19.21
C THR A 400 -86.13 -71.85 -19.65
N ALA A 401 -86.72 -72.76 -20.43
CA ALA A 401 -88.14 -72.73 -20.75
C ALA A 401 -88.93 -73.42 -19.62
N LYS A 402 -90.00 -72.80 -19.14
CA LYS A 402 -90.90 -73.35 -18.13
C LYS A 402 -92.29 -73.54 -18.72
N THR A 403 -92.75 -74.79 -18.71
CA THR A 403 -94.09 -75.18 -19.10
C THR A 403 -95.07 -74.89 -17.96
N ILE A 404 -96.10 -74.12 -18.25
CA ILE A 404 -97.23 -73.81 -17.37
C ILE A 404 -98.38 -74.72 -17.80
N ASN A 405 -98.93 -75.50 -16.87
CA ASN A 405 -100.07 -76.36 -17.13
C ASN A 405 -101.36 -75.54 -17.02
N GLY A 406 -102.20 -75.54 -18.06
CA GLY A 406 -103.39 -74.69 -18.17
C GLY A 406 -103.21 -73.56 -19.21
N TYR A 407 -104.20 -73.37 -20.08
CA TYR A 407 -104.18 -72.42 -21.19
C TYR A 407 -104.94 -71.14 -20.83
N ASP A 408 -104.22 -70.13 -20.34
CA ASP A 408 -104.67 -68.74 -20.35
C ASP A 408 -103.51 -67.82 -20.76
N ALA A 409 -103.75 -66.90 -21.69
CA ALA A 409 -102.77 -65.87 -22.03
C ALA A 409 -102.43 -65.01 -20.79
N ASN A 410 -103.38 -64.84 -19.87
CA ASN A 410 -103.16 -64.20 -18.59
C ASN A 410 -102.22 -65.01 -17.69
N ASP A 411 -102.25 -66.34 -17.74
CA ASP A 411 -101.31 -67.18 -16.97
C ASP A 411 -99.88 -66.97 -17.47
N ALA A 412 -99.62 -67.03 -18.78
CA ALA A 412 -98.27 -66.80 -19.32
C ALA A 412 -97.75 -65.39 -19.04
N THR A 413 -98.62 -64.38 -18.96
CA THR A 413 -98.24 -62.99 -18.64
C THR A 413 -97.95 -62.79 -17.15
N THR A 414 -98.75 -63.38 -16.27
CA THR A 414 -98.67 -63.20 -14.81
C THR A 414 -97.77 -64.21 -14.09
N TYR A 415 -97.57 -65.40 -14.65
CA TYR A 415 -96.77 -66.46 -14.03
C TYR A 415 -95.30 -66.04 -13.88
N SER A 416 -94.79 -65.98 -12.66
CA SER A 416 -93.44 -65.48 -12.41
C SER A 416 -92.36 -66.55 -12.66
N CYS A 417 -91.19 -66.12 -13.12
CA CYS A 417 -90.02 -66.99 -13.15
C CYS A 417 -89.59 -67.38 -11.71
N PRO A 418 -88.91 -68.52 -11.52
CA PRO A 418 -88.30 -68.85 -10.23
C PRO A 418 -87.41 -67.72 -9.71
N VAL A 419 -87.29 -67.61 -8.39
CA VAL A 419 -86.43 -66.60 -7.74
C VAL A 419 -85.03 -66.65 -8.33
N GLY A 420 -84.51 -65.49 -8.76
CA GLY A 420 -83.21 -65.36 -9.42
C GLY A 420 -83.25 -65.44 -10.95
N TYR A 421 -84.41 -65.69 -11.57
CA TYR A 421 -84.59 -65.66 -13.01
C TYR A 421 -85.54 -64.51 -13.43
N THR A 422 -85.24 -63.87 -14.55
CA THR A 422 -86.07 -62.81 -15.18
C THR A 422 -86.83 -63.39 -16.36
N LYS A 423 -88.14 -63.10 -16.47
CA LYS A 423 -88.93 -63.49 -17.64
C LYS A 423 -88.53 -62.65 -18.85
N VAL A 424 -88.05 -63.32 -19.90
CA VAL A 424 -87.59 -62.66 -21.14
C VAL A 424 -88.59 -62.82 -22.29
N GLY A 425 -89.57 -63.70 -22.17
CA GLY A 425 -90.63 -63.89 -23.15
C GLY A 425 -91.58 -65.03 -22.79
N TRP A 426 -92.60 -65.25 -23.63
CA TRP A 426 -93.54 -66.37 -23.51
C TRP A 426 -94.04 -66.83 -24.88
N ASP A 427 -94.57 -68.05 -24.94
CA ASP A 427 -95.19 -68.67 -26.12
C ASP A 427 -96.42 -69.49 -25.71
N THR A 428 -97.49 -69.40 -26.50
CA THR A 428 -98.76 -70.10 -26.31
C THR A 428 -99.11 -71.07 -27.46
N THR A 429 -98.21 -71.26 -28.45
CA THR A 429 -98.51 -72.00 -29.69
C THR A 429 -98.40 -73.53 -29.62
N GLY A 430 -98.15 -74.12 -28.44
CA GLY A 430 -97.93 -75.57 -28.27
C GLY A 430 -99.17 -76.49 -28.27
N SER A 431 -100.40 -76.01 -28.53
CA SER A 431 -101.63 -76.80 -28.37
C SER A 431 -102.41 -77.06 -29.67
N GLY A 432 -103.02 -78.24 -29.76
CA GLY A 432 -104.02 -78.59 -30.78
C GLY A 432 -105.09 -79.49 -30.18
N GLN A 433 -106.37 -79.11 -30.30
CA GLN A 433 -107.50 -79.93 -29.84
C GLN A 433 -107.54 -81.27 -30.58
N ARG A 434 -107.66 -82.37 -29.83
CA ARG A 434 -107.96 -83.70 -30.39
C ARG A 434 -109.44 -84.02 -30.17
N ASN A 435 -110.23 -83.98 -31.23
CA ASN A 435 -111.65 -84.34 -31.16
C ASN A 435 -111.84 -85.85 -31.34
N SER A 436 -112.67 -86.46 -30.48
CA SER A 436 -113.12 -87.85 -30.61
C SER A 436 -114.42 -87.92 -31.41
N SER A 437 -114.52 -88.87 -32.34
CA SER A 437 -115.76 -89.15 -33.09
C SER A 437 -116.79 -89.96 -32.30
N THR A 438 -116.51 -90.32 -31.04
CA THR A 438 -117.42 -91.10 -30.19
C THR A 438 -118.17 -90.17 -29.22
N PRO A 439 -119.52 -90.11 -29.26
CA PRO A 439 -120.29 -89.33 -28.30
C PRO A 439 -120.00 -89.74 -26.85
N GLY A 440 -119.58 -88.78 -26.03
CA GLY A 440 -119.32 -88.98 -24.59
C GLY A 440 -117.86 -89.24 -24.18
N ILE A 441 -116.89 -89.23 -25.11
CA ILE A 441 -115.45 -89.37 -24.77
C ILE A 441 -114.72 -88.04 -24.96
N VAL A 442 -114.24 -87.46 -23.85
CA VAL A 442 -113.23 -86.40 -23.87
C VAL A 442 -111.86 -87.08 -23.83
N ILE A 443 -111.10 -86.99 -24.93
CA ILE A 443 -109.65 -87.28 -24.88
C ILE A 443 -109.01 -86.03 -24.26
N GLY A 444 -108.46 -86.16 -23.05
CA GLY A 444 -108.01 -85.02 -22.23
C GLY A 444 -107.12 -84.00 -22.96
N GLN A 445 -107.26 -82.73 -22.58
CA GLN A 445 -106.40 -81.61 -22.98
C GLN A 445 -105.05 -81.73 -22.27
N ASN A 446 -103.94 -81.73 -23.02
CA ASN A 446 -102.63 -81.37 -22.51
C ASN A 446 -102.35 -79.93 -22.95
N ASP A 447 -102.99 -78.99 -22.26
CA ASP A 447 -102.88 -77.57 -22.55
C ASP A 447 -101.71 -76.97 -21.76
N TYR A 448 -100.69 -76.45 -22.45
CA TYR A 448 -99.60 -75.75 -21.79
C TYR A 448 -99.12 -74.50 -22.53
N ALA A 449 -98.75 -73.48 -21.76
CA ALA A 449 -98.00 -72.31 -22.24
C ALA A 449 -96.54 -72.41 -21.77
N THR A 450 -95.61 -71.73 -22.43
CA THR A 450 -94.19 -71.72 -22.05
C THR A 450 -93.73 -70.31 -21.77
N ILE A 451 -93.07 -70.09 -20.62
CA ILE A 451 -92.33 -68.85 -20.36
C ILE A 451 -90.83 -69.10 -20.44
N PHE A 452 -90.09 -68.12 -20.97
CA PHE A 452 -88.63 -68.16 -21.04
C PHE A 452 -88.05 -67.32 -19.90
N CYS A 453 -87.25 -67.97 -19.06
CA CYS A 453 -86.68 -67.39 -17.86
C CYS A 453 -85.16 -67.43 -17.97
N CYS A 454 -84.47 -66.30 -17.80
CA CYS A 454 -83.01 -66.22 -17.84
C CYS A 454 -82.42 -65.68 -16.53
N GLN A 455 -81.31 -66.26 -16.08
CA GLN A 455 -80.48 -65.76 -14.99
C GLN A 455 -79.24 -65.08 -15.58
N PHE A 456 -79.06 -63.78 -15.29
CA PHE A 456 -78.03 -62.90 -15.89
C PHE A 456 -76.86 -62.62 -14.96
#